data_AF-A0A914HYJ8-F1
#
_entry.id   AF-A0A914HYJ8-F1
#
_cell.length_a   1.000
_cell.length_b   1.000
_cell.length_c   1.000
_cell.angle_alpha   90.00
_cell.angle_beta   90.00
_cell.angle_gamma   90.00
#
_symmetry.space_group_name_H-M   'P 1'
#
loop_
_entity.id
_entity.type
_entity.pdbx_description
1 polymer ?
#
loop_
_entity_poly.entity_id
_entity_poly.type
_entity_poly.pdbx_seq_one_letter_code
_entity_poly.pdbx_strand_id
1 'polypeptide(L)'
;MDEKRRNTPSHCPHLLNISLFFQFVFLLILSHRPMSASDPPNDFAVARCRNIQQACAAQLINFPPLPSVQETAPDMPLEPGLDEQQEGSGEGQAEGVVGGWPFVPMAGPMSFPLAEPLGIKAVNLCTCPESDQCNFDNNRTVKFSPHVRVAFCKPVDEVFKLRCEGSRTLARVIGTVDRQKNDLLSEVNDTLIFCRCESERWSRVRVEPWIKHFSFSFKCLDNQ
;
A
#
# COMPACT_ATOMS: atom_id res chain seq x y z
N MET A 1 -73.60 34.19 -31.11
CA MET A 1 -73.48 34.39 -29.64
C MET A 1 -72.95 33.09 -29.06
N ASP A 2 -71.89 33.24 -28.27
CA ASP A 2 -71.03 32.24 -27.65
C ASP A 2 -71.73 31.07 -26.94
N GLU A 3 -71.18 29.85 -27.08
CA GLU A 3 -71.22 28.86 -25.99
C GLU A 3 -70.01 27.90 -26.04
N LYS A 4 -68.93 28.36 -25.41
CA LYS A 4 -68.04 27.67 -24.45
C LYS A 4 -67.70 26.17 -24.63
N ARG A 5 -66.40 25.94 -24.91
CA ARG A 5 -65.64 24.68 -24.73
C ARG A 5 -65.87 24.03 -23.36
N ARG A 6 -65.91 22.68 -23.33
CA ARG A 6 -65.35 21.89 -22.24
C ARG A 6 -64.78 20.56 -22.75
N ASN A 7 -63.48 20.37 -22.53
CA ASN A 7 -62.72 19.14 -22.75
C ASN A 7 -63.03 18.12 -21.65
N THR A 8 -63.13 16.85 -22.01
CA THR A 8 -62.83 15.70 -21.16
C THR A 8 -62.18 14.59 -21.99
N PRO A 9 -61.00 14.09 -21.61
CA PRO A 9 -60.36 12.97 -22.30
C PRO A 9 -60.93 11.65 -21.79
N SER A 10 -61.28 10.77 -22.72
CA SER A 10 -61.65 9.37 -22.45
C SER A 10 -60.42 8.60 -21.97
N HIS A 11 -60.47 8.14 -20.72
CA HIS A 11 -59.49 7.24 -20.11
C HIS A 11 -59.48 5.88 -20.84
N CYS A 12 -58.32 5.51 -21.40
CA CYS A 12 -58.03 4.16 -21.87
C CYS A 12 -57.72 3.23 -20.68
N PRO A 13 -58.46 2.13 -20.46
CA PRO A 13 -58.27 1.26 -19.29
C PRO A 13 -57.14 0.22 -19.43
N HIS A 14 -56.35 0.23 -20.51
CA HIS A 14 -55.39 -0.85 -20.80
C HIS A 14 -53.98 -0.67 -20.21
N LEU A 15 -53.62 0.48 -19.65
CA LEU A 15 -52.25 0.73 -19.14
C LEU A 15 -52.05 0.32 -17.67
N LEU A 16 -53.13 0.10 -16.91
CA LEU A 16 -53.04 -0.19 -15.47
C LEU A 16 -52.58 -1.63 -15.18
N ASN A 17 -52.80 -2.57 -16.09
CA ASN A 17 -52.43 -3.98 -15.90
C ASN A 17 -50.96 -4.26 -16.19
N ILE A 18 -50.31 -3.49 -17.07
CA ILE A 18 -48.91 -3.73 -17.44
C ILE A 18 -47.98 -3.35 -16.29
N SER A 19 -48.27 -2.27 -15.55
CA SER A 19 -47.47 -1.84 -14.40
C SER A 19 -47.47 -2.87 -13.26
N LEU A 20 -48.62 -3.49 -13.00
CA LEU A 20 -48.73 -4.54 -11.98
C LEU A 20 -47.98 -5.81 -12.39
N PHE A 21 -48.01 -6.15 -13.68
CA PHE A 21 -47.28 -7.31 -14.21
C PHE A 21 -45.77 -7.14 -14.07
N PHE A 22 -45.22 -5.94 -14.39
CA PHE A 22 -43.80 -5.67 -14.21
C PHE A 22 -43.38 -5.66 -12.73
N GLN A 23 -44.22 -5.14 -11.82
CA GLN A 23 -43.94 -5.22 -10.38
C GLN A 23 -43.94 -6.66 -9.86
N PHE A 24 -44.87 -7.51 -10.33
CA PHE A 24 -44.90 -8.92 -9.95
C PHE A 24 -43.69 -9.70 -10.48
N VAL A 25 -43.27 -9.44 -11.73
CA VAL A 25 -42.07 -10.06 -12.30
C VAL A 25 -40.82 -9.59 -11.57
N PHE A 26 -40.71 -8.31 -11.20
CA PHE A 26 -39.58 -7.79 -10.43
C PHE A 26 -39.51 -8.39 -9.02
N LEU A 27 -40.66 -8.58 -8.36
CA LEU A 27 -40.77 -9.26 -7.07
C LEU A 27 -40.43 -10.75 -7.18
N LEU A 28 -40.84 -11.43 -8.25
CA LEU A 28 -40.47 -12.82 -8.50
C LEU A 28 -38.96 -12.99 -8.72
N ILE A 29 -38.33 -12.09 -9.48
CA ILE A 29 -36.87 -12.07 -9.67
C ILE A 29 -36.14 -11.80 -8.34
N LEU A 30 -36.66 -10.93 -7.48
CA LEU A 30 -36.11 -10.72 -6.13
C LEU A 30 -36.31 -11.93 -5.22
N SER A 31 -37.42 -12.66 -5.36
CA SER A 31 -37.70 -13.88 -4.59
C SER A 31 -36.95 -15.13 -5.07
N HIS A 32 -36.38 -15.09 -6.28
CA HIS A 32 -35.56 -16.15 -6.86
C HIS A 32 -34.06 -15.86 -6.82
N ARG A 33 -33.62 -14.91 -5.98
CA ARG A 33 -32.23 -14.96 -5.54
C ARG A 33 -32.06 -16.26 -4.76
N PRO A 34 -31.21 -17.20 -5.20
CA PRO A 34 -30.81 -18.27 -4.31
C PRO A 34 -30.20 -17.58 -3.09
N MET A 35 -30.85 -17.74 -1.93
CA MET A 35 -30.19 -17.60 -0.65
C MET A 35 -29.02 -18.58 -0.71
N SER A 36 -27.86 -18.08 -1.11
CA SER A 36 -26.60 -18.77 -0.89
C SER A 36 -26.57 -19.02 0.60
N ALA A 37 -26.74 -20.30 0.95
CA ALA A 37 -26.70 -20.75 2.32
C ALA A 37 -25.47 -20.12 2.98
N SER A 38 -25.74 -19.40 4.06
CA SER A 38 -24.72 -19.00 5.01
C SER A 38 -23.98 -20.26 5.43
N ASP A 39 -22.72 -20.40 5.00
CA ASP A 39 -21.83 -21.42 5.51
C ASP A 39 -21.82 -21.36 7.06
N PRO A 40 -21.84 -22.51 7.74
CA PRO A 40 -21.77 -22.55 9.19
C PRO A 40 -20.46 -21.93 9.68
N PRO A 41 -20.42 -21.33 10.89
CA PRO A 41 -19.22 -20.76 11.45
C PRO A 41 -18.34 -21.93 11.91
N ASN A 42 -17.56 -22.49 10.99
CA ASN A 42 -16.56 -23.49 11.32
C ASN A 42 -15.24 -22.74 11.60
N ASP A 43 -14.86 -22.78 12.88
CA ASP A 43 -13.60 -22.31 13.40
C ASP A 43 -12.41 -22.82 12.56
N PHE A 44 -11.54 -21.89 12.16
CA PHE A 44 -10.22 -22.06 11.52
C PHE A 44 -10.13 -22.58 10.07
N ALA A 45 -11.20 -22.57 9.28
CA ALA A 45 -11.05 -22.73 7.82
C ALA A 45 -10.56 -21.40 7.20
N VAL A 46 -9.25 -21.28 6.94
CA VAL A 46 -8.70 -20.16 6.15
C VAL A 46 -9.42 -20.16 4.79
N ALA A 47 -10.16 -19.08 4.50
CA ALA A 47 -10.99 -18.96 3.31
C ALA A 47 -10.17 -19.21 2.03
N ARG A 48 -10.78 -19.81 1.01
CA ARG A 48 -10.13 -19.97 -0.30
C ARG A 48 -9.92 -18.61 -0.97
N CYS A 49 -8.78 -18.44 -1.65
CA CYS A 49 -8.51 -17.23 -2.41
C CYS A 49 -9.56 -17.05 -3.52
N ARG A 50 -10.18 -15.86 -3.59
CA ARG A 50 -11.30 -15.60 -4.51
C ARG A 50 -10.85 -15.13 -5.89
N ASN A 51 -9.65 -14.55 -5.97
CA ASN A 51 -9.08 -13.99 -7.19
C ASN A 51 -7.59 -14.35 -7.25
N ILE A 52 -7.06 -14.55 -8.45
CA ILE A 52 -5.62 -14.78 -8.69
C ILE A 52 -4.74 -13.62 -8.19
N GLN A 53 -5.29 -12.40 -8.14
CA GLN A 53 -4.63 -11.18 -7.65
C GLN A 53 -4.63 -11.05 -6.13
N GLN A 54 -5.32 -11.94 -5.42
CA GLN A 54 -5.32 -11.94 -3.96
C GLN A 54 -4.05 -12.64 -3.46
N ALA A 55 -3.30 -11.99 -2.56
CA ALA A 55 -2.17 -12.63 -1.91
C ALA A 55 -2.68 -13.76 -1.00
N CYS A 56 -2.00 -14.90 -1.05
CA CYS A 56 -2.35 -16.07 -0.24
C CYS A 56 -1.65 -16.06 1.12
N ALA A 57 -0.48 -15.40 1.22
CA ALA A 57 0.23 -15.22 2.46
C ALA A 57 1.01 -13.90 2.47
N ALA A 58 1.32 -13.43 3.66
CA ALA A 58 2.17 -12.26 3.89
C ALA A 58 3.21 -12.58 4.96
N GLN A 59 4.36 -11.92 4.86
CA GLN A 59 5.42 -11.99 5.86
C GLN A 59 5.87 -10.58 6.25
N LEU A 60 5.90 -10.39 7.57
CA LEU A 60 6.45 -9.21 8.22
C LEU A 60 7.82 -9.57 8.80
N ILE A 61 8.83 -8.82 8.40
CA ILE A 61 10.22 -9.03 8.79
C ILE A 61 10.65 -7.89 9.70
N ASN A 62 10.95 -8.22 10.94
CA ASN A 62 11.40 -7.27 11.93
C ASN A 62 12.93 -7.19 11.89
N PHE A 63 13.45 -5.97 11.76
CA PHE A 63 14.89 -5.71 11.87
C PHE A 63 15.15 -4.96 13.18
N PRO A 64 16.36 -5.08 13.76
CA PRO A 64 16.75 -4.24 14.87
C PRO A 64 16.68 -2.78 14.44
N PRO A 65 16.35 -1.85 15.36
CA PRO A 65 16.59 -0.43 15.10
C PRO A 65 18.08 -0.28 14.78
N LEU A 66 18.38 0.39 13.67
CA LEU A 66 19.77 0.75 13.39
C LEU A 66 20.27 1.57 14.59
N PRO A 67 21.49 1.30 15.10
CA PRO A 67 22.06 2.15 16.12
C PRO A 67 22.02 3.57 15.57
N SER A 68 21.32 4.46 16.27
CA SER A 68 21.39 5.88 15.97
C SER A 68 22.87 6.22 15.99
N VAL A 69 23.40 6.70 14.86
CA VAL A 69 24.67 7.42 14.90
C VAL A 69 24.39 8.60 15.80
N GLN A 70 24.71 8.45 17.09
CA GLN A 70 24.97 9.59 17.94
C GLN A 70 26.13 10.26 17.23
N GLU A 71 25.83 11.31 16.47
CA GLU A 71 26.78 12.40 16.27
C GLU A 71 27.13 12.85 17.68
N THR A 72 28.12 12.17 18.25
CA THR A 72 28.83 12.63 19.42
C THR A 72 29.65 13.77 18.84
N ALA A 73 29.00 14.91 18.67
CA ALA A 73 29.70 16.17 18.52
C ALA A 73 30.65 16.20 19.73
N PRO A 74 31.97 16.20 19.52
CA PRO A 74 32.87 16.37 20.64
C PRO A 74 32.48 17.67 21.32
N ASP A 75 32.24 17.61 22.63
CA ASP A 75 31.99 18.78 23.50
C ASP A 75 33.06 19.83 23.21
N MET A 76 32.72 20.82 22.39
CA MET A 76 33.52 22.03 22.27
C MET A 76 32.96 23.02 23.30
N PRO A 77 33.78 23.49 24.26
CA PRO A 77 33.37 24.53 25.19
C PRO A 77 32.98 25.78 24.40
N LEU A 78 31.77 26.30 24.65
CA LEU A 78 31.40 27.66 24.25
C LEU A 78 32.32 28.64 25.00
N GLU A 79 33.21 29.33 24.28
CA GLU A 79 33.74 30.61 24.75
C GLU A 79 32.84 31.75 24.24
N PRO A 80 32.48 32.73 25.09
CA PRO A 80 31.55 33.79 24.73
C PRO A 80 32.26 34.97 24.06
N GLY A 81 31.71 35.37 22.91
CA GLY A 81 31.42 36.75 22.47
C GLY A 81 32.54 37.80 22.44
N LEU A 82 32.82 38.31 21.24
CA LEU A 82 33.04 39.75 21.00
C LEU A 82 32.83 40.10 19.52
N ASP A 83 32.35 41.32 19.33
CA ASP A 83 31.45 41.78 18.27
C ASP A 83 32.05 42.16 16.90
N GLU A 84 31.13 42.21 15.93
CA GLU A 84 30.95 43.22 14.86
C GLU A 84 31.96 43.44 13.70
N GLN A 85 31.35 43.39 12.50
CA GLN A 85 31.61 44.16 11.27
C GLN A 85 32.86 43.83 10.44
N GLN A 86 32.64 43.42 9.17
CA GLN A 86 32.95 44.24 7.99
C GLN A 86 32.59 43.47 6.69
N GLU A 87 31.72 44.05 5.86
CA GLU A 87 31.53 43.66 4.45
C GLU A 87 32.76 44.03 3.61
N GLY A 88 33.09 43.23 2.60
CA GLY A 88 34.11 43.58 1.61
C GLY A 88 34.27 42.53 0.51
N SER A 89 33.67 42.79 -0.64
CA SER A 89 33.93 42.09 -1.91
C SER A 89 35.28 42.55 -2.49
N GLY A 90 36.13 41.61 -2.92
CA GLY A 90 37.39 41.91 -3.58
C GLY A 90 38.12 40.66 -4.05
N GLU A 91 38.25 40.52 -5.37
CA GLU A 91 39.07 39.52 -6.06
C GLU A 91 40.55 39.73 -5.73
N GLY A 92 41.30 38.65 -5.45
CA GLY A 92 42.71 38.77 -5.05
C GLY A 92 43.42 37.43 -4.94
N GLN A 93 44.26 37.18 -5.92
CA GLN A 93 45.11 36.03 -6.18
C GLN A 93 46.12 35.71 -5.07
N ALA A 94 46.28 34.40 -4.83
CA ALA A 94 47.41 33.66 -4.28
C ALA A 94 48.44 34.40 -3.40
N GLU A 95 48.59 33.95 -2.15
CA GLU A 95 49.79 33.24 -1.67
C GLU A 95 49.54 32.74 -0.25
N GLY A 96 50.19 31.61 0.09
CA GLY A 96 49.75 30.68 1.12
C GLY A 96 49.88 31.18 2.55
N VAL A 97 49.23 30.45 3.46
CA VAL A 97 49.81 30.01 4.74
C VAL A 97 49.01 28.79 5.20
N VAL A 98 49.78 27.78 5.58
CA VAL A 98 49.39 26.49 6.14
C VAL A 98 48.61 26.68 7.44
N GLY A 99 47.28 26.52 7.37
CA GLY A 99 46.42 26.34 8.54
C GLY A 99 45.78 24.96 8.44
N GLY A 100 46.28 24.01 9.22
CA GLY A 100 45.85 22.61 9.21
C GLY A 100 44.41 22.45 9.68
N TRP A 101 43.47 22.51 8.74
CA TRP A 101 42.18 21.86 8.90
C TRP A 101 42.37 20.40 8.47
N PRO A 102 42.13 19.40 9.34
CA PRO A 102 42.13 18.03 8.87
C PRO A 102 41.02 17.93 7.82
N PHE A 103 41.42 17.58 6.59
CA PHE A 103 40.48 17.10 5.58
C PHE A 103 39.65 15.99 6.24
N VAL A 104 38.40 16.27 6.57
CA VAL A 104 37.43 15.23 6.90
C VAL A 104 37.16 14.54 5.57
N PRO A 105 37.58 13.27 5.37
CA PRO A 105 37.18 12.55 4.18
C PRO A 105 35.66 12.51 4.20
N MET A 106 35.00 13.02 3.16
CA MET A 106 33.58 12.70 2.95
C MET A 106 33.48 11.18 3.02
N ALA A 107 32.85 10.68 4.07
CA ALA A 107 32.66 9.27 4.28
C ALA A 107 32.04 8.72 2.98
N GLY A 108 32.78 7.84 2.31
CA GLY A 108 32.26 7.08 1.18
C GLY A 108 30.95 6.40 1.59
N PRO A 109 30.08 6.01 0.63
CA PRO A 109 28.77 5.46 0.94
C PRO A 109 28.92 4.28 1.90
N MET A 110 28.62 4.50 3.18
CA MET A 110 28.67 3.45 4.18
C MET A 110 27.52 2.51 3.87
N SER A 111 27.84 1.41 3.20
CA SER A 111 26.94 0.28 3.06
C SER A 111 26.81 -0.37 4.43
N PHE A 112 25.86 0.09 5.24
CA PHE A 112 25.47 -0.63 6.44
C PHE A 112 24.89 -1.98 5.98
N PRO A 113 25.49 -3.12 6.37
CA PRO A 113 24.87 -4.40 6.10
C PRO A 113 23.48 -4.40 6.74
N LEU A 114 22.45 -4.81 5.98
CA LEU A 114 21.13 -5.02 6.56
C LEU A 114 21.31 -5.95 7.75
N ALA A 115 20.96 -5.45 8.94
CA ALA A 115 21.06 -6.21 10.16
C ALA A 115 20.28 -7.54 10.03
N GLU A 116 20.70 -8.56 10.76
CA GLU A 116 20.00 -9.84 10.73
C GLU A 116 18.56 -9.65 11.28
N PRO A 117 17.53 -10.24 10.64
CA PRO A 117 16.16 -10.06 11.09
C PRO A 117 15.95 -10.66 12.48
N LEU A 118 15.38 -9.86 13.40
CA LEU A 118 15.03 -10.28 14.76
C LEU A 118 13.89 -11.31 14.79
N GLY A 119 13.09 -11.37 13.73
CA GLY A 119 12.01 -12.33 13.60
C GLY A 119 11.19 -12.15 12.33
N ILE A 120 10.60 -13.24 11.87
CA ILE A 120 9.73 -13.30 10.70
C ILE A 120 8.34 -13.76 11.18
N LYS A 121 7.33 -12.92 10.98
CA LYS A 121 5.93 -13.26 11.25
C LYS A 121 5.24 -13.54 9.92
N ALA A 122 4.95 -14.82 9.67
CA ALA A 122 4.16 -15.24 8.50
C ALA A 122 2.67 -15.32 8.87
N VAL A 123 1.82 -14.87 7.95
CA VAL A 123 0.36 -14.90 8.07
C VAL A 123 -0.22 -15.50 6.79
N ASN A 124 -1.09 -16.49 6.94
CA ASN A 124 -1.86 -17.04 5.83
C ASN A 124 -3.13 -16.22 5.66
N LEU A 125 -3.31 -15.63 4.49
CA LEU A 125 -4.45 -14.76 4.15
C LEU A 125 -5.58 -15.58 3.53
N CYS A 126 -5.25 -16.51 2.64
CA CYS A 126 -6.21 -17.41 2.01
C CYS A 126 -5.54 -18.69 1.50
N THR A 127 -6.33 -19.75 1.31
CA THR A 127 -5.86 -21.04 0.79
C THR A 127 -5.95 -21.08 -0.73
N CYS A 128 -4.87 -21.47 -1.41
CA CYS A 128 -4.84 -21.64 -2.85
C CYS A 128 -5.72 -22.82 -3.32
N PRO A 129 -6.22 -22.81 -4.57
CA PRO A 129 -6.86 -23.98 -5.16
C PRO A 129 -5.87 -25.15 -5.32
N GLU A 130 -6.36 -26.39 -5.36
CA GLU A 130 -5.57 -27.64 -5.20
C GLU A 130 -4.34 -27.80 -6.12
N SER A 131 -4.29 -27.12 -7.26
CA SER A 131 -3.15 -27.15 -8.19
C SER A 131 -2.01 -26.17 -7.85
N ASP A 132 -2.28 -25.21 -6.96
CA ASP A 132 -1.45 -24.03 -6.74
C ASP A 132 -0.85 -24.04 -5.32
N GLN A 133 0.39 -23.58 -5.18
CA GLN A 133 1.07 -23.50 -3.88
C GLN A 133 1.22 -22.04 -3.44
N CYS A 134 0.96 -21.81 -2.15
CA CYS A 134 1.25 -20.55 -1.48
C CYS A 134 2.63 -20.61 -0.83
N ASN A 135 3.66 -20.10 -1.51
CA ASN A 135 5.03 -20.09 -1.01
C ASN A 135 5.73 -18.76 -1.31
N PHE A 136 6.83 -18.51 -0.60
CA PHE A 136 7.62 -17.29 -0.74
C PHE A 136 8.75 -17.44 -1.77
N ASP A 137 8.49 -18.14 -2.87
CA ASP A 137 9.41 -18.27 -3.99
C ASP A 137 9.55 -16.93 -4.73
N ASN A 138 10.73 -16.66 -5.30
CA ASN A 138 11.01 -15.38 -5.95
C ASN A 138 10.02 -15.05 -7.09
N ASN A 139 9.53 -16.05 -7.83
CA ASN A 139 8.59 -15.84 -8.94
C ASN A 139 7.13 -15.64 -8.49
N ARG A 140 6.79 -15.93 -7.23
CA ARG A 140 5.44 -15.85 -6.65
C ARG A 140 5.34 -14.77 -5.57
N THR A 141 6.42 -14.03 -5.34
CA THR A 141 6.52 -13.08 -4.22
C THR A 141 6.70 -11.66 -4.72
N VAL A 142 5.99 -10.72 -4.09
CA VAL A 142 6.23 -9.29 -4.24
C VAL A 142 6.80 -8.73 -2.94
N LYS A 143 7.94 -8.05 -3.02
CA LYS A 143 8.62 -7.41 -1.89
C LYS A 143 8.33 -5.91 -1.91
N PHE A 144 7.49 -5.43 -1.00
CA PHE A 144 7.14 -4.00 -0.92
C PHE A 144 8.19 -3.17 -0.17
N SER A 145 8.89 -3.79 0.75
CA SER A 145 9.98 -3.20 1.53
C SER A 145 10.81 -4.32 2.14
N PRO A 146 11.96 -4.04 2.76
CA PRO A 146 12.68 -5.04 3.55
C PRO A 146 11.80 -5.73 4.60
N HIS A 147 10.78 -5.01 5.10
CA HIS A 147 9.90 -5.47 6.19
C HIS A 147 8.65 -6.21 5.73
N VAL A 148 8.25 -6.11 4.46
CA VAL A 148 6.94 -6.60 4.01
C VAL A 148 7.08 -7.29 2.66
N ARG A 149 6.73 -8.58 2.64
CA ARG A 149 6.61 -9.37 1.41
C ARG A 149 5.30 -10.15 1.40
N VAL A 150 4.75 -10.35 0.21
CA VAL A 150 3.48 -11.07 0.01
C VAL A 150 3.67 -12.12 -1.07
N ALA A 151 2.98 -13.26 -0.90
CA ALA A 151 3.02 -14.40 -1.79
C ALA A 151 1.69 -14.61 -2.50
N PHE A 152 1.73 -15.15 -3.72
CA PHE A 152 0.57 -15.44 -4.55
C PHE A 152 0.50 -16.93 -4.91
N CYS A 153 -0.71 -17.40 -5.23
CA CYS A 153 -0.94 -18.78 -5.66
C CYS A 153 -0.33 -19.12 -7.03
N LYS A 154 -0.03 -18.10 -7.84
CA LYS A 154 0.55 -18.25 -9.18
C LYS A 154 1.72 -17.28 -9.37
N PRO A 155 2.59 -17.52 -10.36
CA PRO A 155 3.68 -16.60 -10.68
C PRO A 155 3.17 -15.17 -10.89
N VAL A 156 3.93 -14.19 -10.41
CA VAL A 156 3.58 -12.75 -10.44
C VAL A 156 3.31 -12.29 -11.88
N ASP A 157 4.04 -12.81 -12.87
CA ASP A 157 3.85 -12.50 -14.30
C ASP A 157 2.56 -13.10 -14.90
N GLU A 158 2.04 -14.16 -14.28
CA GLU A 158 0.73 -14.72 -14.63
C GLU A 158 -0.40 -13.93 -13.99
N VAL A 159 -0.22 -13.52 -12.73
CA VAL A 159 -1.21 -12.79 -11.94
C VAL A 159 -1.41 -11.36 -12.46
N PHE A 160 -0.32 -10.65 -12.76
CA PHE A 160 -0.35 -9.22 -13.10
C PHE A 160 0.09 -8.98 -14.54
N LYS A 161 -0.90 -8.77 -15.41
CA LYS A 161 -0.67 -8.44 -16.83
C LYS A 161 -0.33 -6.97 -17.07
N LEU A 162 -0.73 -6.10 -16.16
CA LEU A 162 -0.48 -4.67 -16.24
C LEU A 162 0.81 -4.30 -15.51
N ARG A 163 1.55 -3.34 -16.07
CA ARG A 163 2.68 -2.69 -15.40
C ARG A 163 2.20 -1.54 -14.52
N CYS A 164 2.84 -1.35 -13.38
CA CYS A 164 2.59 -0.19 -12.55
C CYS A 164 3.31 1.01 -13.17
N GLU A 165 2.56 1.94 -13.76
CA GLU A 165 3.11 3.13 -14.41
C GLU A 165 2.56 4.41 -13.77
N GLY A 166 3.47 5.31 -13.40
CA GLY A 166 3.14 6.61 -12.83
C GLY A 166 2.54 6.56 -11.42
N SER A 167 1.98 7.70 -10.99
CA SER A 167 1.49 7.91 -9.62
C SER A 167 0.10 7.33 -9.32
N ARG A 168 -0.63 6.88 -10.34
CA ARG A 168 -2.04 6.47 -10.22
C ARG A 168 -2.22 5.01 -9.83
N THR A 169 -1.25 4.15 -10.14
CA THR A 169 -1.29 2.72 -9.79
C THR A 169 -0.57 2.49 -8.47
N LEU A 170 -1.32 2.46 -7.38
CA LEU A 170 -0.80 2.16 -6.05
C LEU A 170 -1.14 0.71 -5.67
N ALA A 171 -0.13 -0.01 -5.21
CA ALA A 171 -0.33 -1.25 -4.49
C ALA A 171 -0.63 -0.95 -3.02
N ARG A 172 -1.50 -1.72 -2.38
CA ARG A 172 -1.87 -1.52 -0.97
C ARG A 172 -1.73 -2.79 -0.17
N VAL A 173 -1.14 -2.65 1.01
CA VAL A 173 -1.15 -3.68 2.06
C VAL A 173 -2.05 -3.17 3.18
N ILE A 174 -3.06 -3.95 3.54
CA ILE A 174 -4.06 -3.59 4.56
C ILE A 174 -3.76 -4.37 5.83
N GLY A 175 -3.70 -3.68 6.96
CA GLY A 175 -3.31 -4.32 8.20
C GLY A 175 -3.47 -3.46 9.44
N THR A 176 -3.03 -4.00 10.57
CA THR A 176 -2.99 -3.29 11.85
C THR A 176 -1.65 -2.60 12.04
N VAL A 177 -1.65 -1.54 12.84
CA VAL A 177 -0.44 -0.77 13.13
C VAL A 177 -0.06 -0.89 14.59
N ASP A 178 1.24 -1.04 14.83
CA ASP A 178 1.82 -0.91 16.14
C ASP A 178 2.06 0.58 16.44
N ARG A 179 1.15 1.16 17.21
CA ARG A 179 1.25 2.56 17.65
C ARG A 179 2.50 2.84 18.50
N GLN A 180 3.10 1.82 19.12
CA GLN A 180 4.31 1.98 19.91
C GLN A 180 5.57 2.04 19.04
N LYS A 181 5.49 1.53 17.80
CA LYS A 181 6.62 1.44 16.86
C LYS A 181 6.42 2.34 15.64
N ASN A 182 6.11 3.62 15.87
CA ASN A 182 6.08 4.65 14.83
C ASN A 182 5.24 4.28 13.59
N ASP A 183 4.02 3.80 13.82
CA ASP A 183 3.07 3.39 12.79
C ASP A 183 3.61 2.31 11.82
N LEU A 184 4.39 1.36 12.36
CA LEU A 184 4.81 0.16 11.62
C LEU A 184 3.70 -0.89 11.55
N LEU A 185 3.64 -1.58 10.41
CA LEU A 185 2.67 -2.64 10.15
C LEU A 185 2.94 -3.85 11.06
N SER A 186 1.98 -4.20 11.92
CA SER A 186 2.09 -5.30 12.90
C SER A 186 1.43 -6.61 12.45
N GLU A 187 0.44 -6.51 11.57
CA GLU A 187 -0.31 -7.63 11.02
C GLU A 187 -0.80 -7.27 9.62
N VAL A 188 -0.85 -8.25 8.73
CA VAL A 188 -1.43 -8.10 7.40
C VAL A 188 -2.77 -8.84 7.38
N ASN A 189 -3.83 -8.12 7.01
CA ASN A 189 -5.17 -8.67 6.90
C ASN A 189 -5.58 -8.89 5.44
N ASP A 190 -5.16 -8.01 4.54
CA ASP A 190 -5.51 -8.11 3.11
C ASP A 190 -4.52 -7.32 2.23
N THR A 191 -4.60 -7.51 0.91
CA THR A 191 -3.77 -6.81 -0.08
C THR A 191 -4.59 -6.42 -1.30
N LEU A 192 -4.37 -5.21 -1.82
CA LEU A 192 -4.97 -4.76 -3.09
C LEU A 192 -3.86 -4.37 -4.05
N ILE A 193 -3.60 -5.25 -5.01
CA ILE A 193 -2.51 -5.12 -5.98
C ILE A 193 -3.12 -5.43 -7.34
N PHE A 194 -2.85 -4.58 -8.33
CA PHE A 194 -3.47 -4.69 -9.66
C PHE A 194 -2.44 -4.70 -10.80
N CYS A 195 -1.17 -4.49 -10.47
CA CYS A 195 -0.09 -4.32 -11.44
C CYS A 195 1.23 -4.87 -10.90
N ARG A 196 2.16 -5.13 -11.83
CA ARG A 196 3.53 -5.60 -11.59
C ARG A 196 4.50 -4.43 -11.68
N CYS A 197 5.47 -4.38 -10.76
CA CYS A 197 6.57 -3.43 -10.78
C CYS A 197 7.84 -4.13 -11.30
N GLU A 198 8.29 -3.78 -12.50
CA GLU A 198 9.43 -4.49 -13.14
C GLU A 198 10.77 -4.23 -12.46
N SER A 199 10.93 -3.08 -11.82
CA SER A 199 12.13 -2.76 -11.05
C SER A 199 12.21 -3.54 -9.74
N GLU A 200 11.11 -4.18 -9.31
CA GLU A 200 10.90 -4.72 -7.96
C GLU A 200 11.11 -3.69 -6.83
N ARG A 201 11.30 -2.41 -7.16
CA ARG A 201 11.55 -1.35 -6.21
C ARG A 201 10.27 -0.61 -5.91
N TRP A 202 9.79 -0.78 -4.69
CA TRP A 202 8.60 -0.13 -4.19
C TRP A 202 8.98 0.97 -3.19
N SER A 203 8.24 2.08 -3.22
CA SER A 203 8.36 3.17 -2.26
C SER A 203 7.04 3.37 -1.54
N ARG A 204 7.08 3.38 -0.21
CA ARG A 204 5.92 3.68 0.63
C ARG A 204 5.54 5.16 0.44
N VAL A 205 4.30 5.40 0.04
CA VAL A 205 3.76 6.74 -0.22
C VAL A 205 3.13 7.34 1.02
N ARG A 206 2.16 6.62 1.61
CA ARG A 206 1.38 7.08 2.76
C ARG A 206 0.66 5.92 3.45
N VAL A 207 0.23 6.18 4.67
CA VAL A 207 -0.63 5.30 5.48
C VAL A 207 -1.97 6.01 5.68
N GLU A 208 -3.08 5.32 5.40
CA GLU A 208 -4.44 5.91 5.49
C GLU A 208 -5.39 4.97 6.26
N PRO A 209 -6.40 5.50 6.96
CA PRO A 209 -7.43 4.65 7.58
C PRO A 209 -8.19 3.80 6.55
N TRP A 210 -8.48 2.54 6.89
CA TRP A 210 -9.19 1.56 6.06
C TRP A 210 -10.24 0.79 6.87
N ILE A 211 -11.44 1.35 7.02
CA ILE A 211 -12.56 0.80 7.80
C ILE A 211 -12.19 0.49 9.26
N LYS A 212 -11.60 -0.68 9.54
CA LYS A 212 -11.10 -1.14 10.86
C LYS A 212 -9.58 -1.29 10.93
N HIS A 213 -8.89 -1.05 9.83
CA HIS A 213 -7.47 -1.28 9.61
C HIS A 213 -6.81 0.00 9.04
N PHE A 214 -5.57 -0.12 8.61
CA PHE A 214 -4.83 0.91 7.88
C PHE A 214 -4.34 0.37 6.54
N SER A 215 -4.34 1.23 5.54
CA SER A 215 -3.85 0.95 4.20
C SER A 215 -2.48 1.59 4.00
N PHE A 216 -1.48 0.74 3.78
CA PHE A 216 -0.12 1.12 3.42
C PHE A 216 -0.02 1.15 1.91
N SER A 217 0.07 2.35 1.32
CA SER A 217 0.15 2.52 -0.13
C SER A 217 1.59 2.56 -0.62
N PHE A 218 1.87 1.84 -1.69
CA PHE A 218 3.19 1.72 -2.32
C PHE A 218 3.11 2.11 -3.79
N LYS A 219 4.10 2.87 -4.26
CA LYS A 219 4.31 3.19 -5.68
C LYS A 219 5.53 2.42 -6.21
N CYS A 220 5.48 2.02 -7.47
CA CYS A 220 6.64 1.49 -8.17
C CYS A 220 7.64 2.63 -8.43
N LEU A 221 8.93 2.35 -8.29
CA LEU A 221 10.01 3.26 -8.66
C LEU A 221 10.55 2.86 -10.02
N ASP A 222 10.67 3.82 -10.93
CA ASP A 222 11.23 3.57 -12.25
C ASP A 222 12.72 3.20 -12.16
N ASN A 223 13.18 2.34 -13.08
CA ASN A 223 14.60 2.15 -13.34
C ASN A 223 15.13 3.39 -14.06
N GLN A 224 15.74 4.29 -13.29
CA GLN A 224 16.64 5.32 -13.84
C GLN A 224 17.94 4.66 -14.29
#